data_AF-A0A645GWA6-F1
#
_entry.id   AF-A0A645GWA6-F1
#
_cell.length_a   1.000
_cell.length_b   1.000
_cell.length_c   1.000
_cell.angle_alpha   90.00
_cell.angle_beta   90.00
_cell.angle_gamma   90.00
#
_symmetry.space_group_name_H-M   'P 1'
#
loop_
_entity.id
_entity.type
_entity.pdbx_description
1 polymer ?
#
loop_
_entity_poly.entity_id
_entity_poly.type
_entity_poly.pdbx_seq_one_letter_code
_entity_poly.pdbx_strand_id
1 'polypeptide(L)'
;MLIPARGTAIRVAIFKEQPYPCIASSNVIVIRSTDESLSTIFLKLFFDSPLGRKMLVTRQQGTAVMNISYKELNNIEIPLPSIEEQKSIAEEYEKELEAYKKAIQAAENRWSSTLARLQGRI
;
A
#
# COMPACT_ATOMS: atom_id res chain seq x y z
N MET A 1 -4.46 4.02 -5.46
CA MET A 1 -3.91 2.76 -4.90
C MET A 1 -3.27 1.94 -6.03
N LEU A 2 -2.25 1.16 -5.73
CA LEU A 2 -1.52 0.31 -6.67
C LEU A 2 -1.53 -1.13 -6.16
N ILE A 3 -1.74 -2.08 -7.07
CA ILE A 3 -1.63 -3.52 -6.79
C ILE A 3 -0.82 -4.17 -7.92
N PRO A 4 0.22 -4.98 -7.63
CA PRO A 4 0.88 -5.79 -8.65
C PRO A 4 -0.11 -6.77 -9.29
N ALA A 5 -0.24 -6.73 -10.62
CA ALA A 5 -1.05 -7.68 -11.37
C ALA A 5 -0.48 -9.10 -11.30
N ARG A 6 0.85 -9.20 -11.24
CA ARG A 6 1.61 -10.44 -11.29
C ARG A 6 2.71 -10.50 -10.25
N GLY A 7 2.88 -11.65 -9.59
CA GLY A 7 3.97 -11.87 -8.64
C GLY A 7 3.69 -12.96 -7.60
N THR A 8 4.59 -13.13 -6.64
CA THR A 8 4.44 -14.10 -5.53
C THR A 8 3.89 -13.46 -4.25
N ALA A 9 3.86 -12.13 -4.17
CA ALA A 9 3.43 -11.40 -2.99
C ALA A 9 2.28 -10.45 -3.31
N ILE A 10 1.18 -10.53 -2.54
CA ILE A 10 0.09 -9.55 -2.58
C ILE A 10 0.55 -8.36 -1.77
N ARG A 11 0.79 -7.24 -2.46
CA ARG A 11 1.16 -5.97 -1.83
C ARG A 11 0.23 -4.89 -2.35
N VAL A 12 -0.24 -4.05 -1.44
CA VAL A 12 -1.06 -2.90 -1.77
C VAL A 12 -0.31 -1.65 -1.37
N ALA A 13 -0.29 -0.65 -2.25
CA ALA A 13 0.42 0.59 -2.00
C ALA A 13 -0.43 1.81 -2.34
N ILE A 14 -0.18 2.91 -1.63
CA ILE A 14 -0.69 4.23 -1.98
C ILE A 14 0.39 4.93 -2.81
N PHE A 15 0.03 5.32 -4.02
CA PHE A 15 0.86 6.22 -4.82
C PHE A 15 0.70 7.63 -4.27
N LYS A 16 1.83 8.28 -3.93
CA LYS A 16 1.88 9.72 -3.64
C LYS A 16 2.45 10.42 -4.87
N GLU A 17 1.90 11.58 -5.19
CA GLU A 17 2.36 12.39 -6.31
C GLU A 17 3.86 12.66 -6.22
N GLN A 18 4.53 12.62 -7.37
CA GLN A 18 5.97 12.81 -7.50
C GLN A 18 6.24 14.09 -8.31
N PRO A 19 7.37 14.78 -8.09
CA PRO A 19 7.71 15.99 -8.83
C PRO A 19 8.05 15.75 -10.32
N TYR A 20 8.03 14.49 -10.76
CA TYR A 20 8.31 14.07 -12.12
C TYR A 20 7.22 13.13 -12.64
N PRO A 21 7.00 13.08 -13.97
CA PRO A 21 5.99 12.19 -14.55
C PRO A 21 6.32 10.73 -14.25
N CYS A 22 5.31 9.99 -13.77
CA CYS A 22 5.42 8.58 -13.44
C CYS A 22 4.49 7.76 -14.32
N ILE A 23 5.03 6.71 -14.95
CA ILE A 23 4.25 5.75 -15.74
C ILE A 23 4.16 4.43 -14.97
N ALA A 24 2.94 3.97 -14.72
CA ALA A 24 2.74 2.66 -14.12
C ALA A 24 3.16 1.56 -15.11
N SER A 25 3.99 0.63 -14.66
CA SER A 25 4.35 -0.56 -15.44
C SER A 25 3.10 -1.38 -15.77
N SER A 26 3.13 -2.13 -16.88
CA SER A 26 2.05 -3.04 -17.28
C SER A 26 1.73 -4.13 -16.25
N ASN A 27 2.65 -4.39 -15.32
CA ASN A 27 2.47 -5.33 -14.20
C ASN A 27 1.86 -4.68 -12.95
N VAL A 28 1.42 -3.42 -13.02
CA VAL A 28 0.80 -2.71 -11.90
C VAL A 28 -0.60 -2.26 -12.31
N ILE A 29 -1.58 -2.67 -11.53
CA ILE A 29 -2.96 -2.20 -11.65
C ILE A 29 -3.10 -0.93 -10.81
N VAL A 30 -3.52 0.14 -11.47
CA VAL A 30 -3.82 1.41 -10.83
C VAL A 30 -5.31 1.46 -10.51
N ILE A 31 -5.63 1.52 -9.22
CA ILE A 31 -7.00 1.69 -8.73
C ILE A 31 -7.15 3.12 -8.25
N ARG A 32 -8.11 3.84 -8.84
CA ARG A 32 -8.46 5.21 -8.47
C ARG A 32 -9.91 5.21 -8.03
N SER A 33 -10.19 5.72 -6.83
CA SER A 33 -11.57 6.05 -6.47
C SER A 33 -11.98 7.24 -7.34
N THR A 34 -13.10 7.09 -8.07
CA THR A 34 -13.72 8.18 -8.83
C THR A 34 -14.78 8.90 -8.03
N ASP A 35 -15.20 8.32 -6.90
CA ASP A 35 -16.24 8.83 -6.01
C ASP A 35 -15.61 9.30 -4.70
N GLU A 36 -16.08 10.43 -4.19
CA GLU A 36 -15.69 10.98 -2.89
C GLU A 36 -16.23 10.14 -1.72
N SER A 37 -17.18 9.23 -1.98
CA SER A 37 -17.72 8.30 -1.00
C SER A 37 -16.71 7.24 -0.51
N LEU A 38 -15.57 7.08 -1.20
CA LEU A 38 -14.57 6.05 -0.89
C LEU A 38 -13.17 6.64 -0.72
N SER A 39 -12.66 6.54 0.51
CA SER A 39 -11.27 6.86 0.82
C SER A 39 -10.34 5.78 0.24
N THR A 40 -9.36 6.22 -0.55
CA THR A 40 -8.35 5.31 -1.13
C THR A 40 -7.46 4.69 -0.03
N ILE A 41 -7.25 5.39 1.08
CA ILE A 41 -6.46 4.88 2.23
C ILE A 41 -7.25 3.79 2.96
N PHE A 42 -8.54 4.02 3.19
CA PHE A 42 -9.43 3.00 3.76
C PHE A 42 -9.45 1.74 2.89
N LEU A 43 -9.60 1.90 1.56
CA LEU A 43 -9.57 0.79 0.62
C LEU A 43 -8.27 -0.03 0.72
N LYS A 44 -7.12 0.67 0.84
CA LYS A 44 -5.83 0.02 1.07
C LYS A 44 -5.82 -0.78 2.38
N LEU A 45 -6.32 -0.19 3.47
CA LEU A 45 -6.39 -0.86 4.77
C LEU A 45 -7.27 -2.11 4.73
N PHE A 46 -8.42 -2.01 4.06
CA PHE A 46 -9.28 -3.16 3.83
C PHE A 46 -8.54 -4.27 3.10
N PHE A 47 -7.86 -3.97 1.99
CA PHE A 47 -7.11 -5.00 1.25
C PHE A 47 -5.88 -5.53 1.98
N ASP A 48 -5.33 -4.78 2.94
CA ASP A 48 -4.28 -5.27 3.83
C ASP A 48 -4.81 -6.12 5.00
N SER A 49 -6.11 -6.01 5.33
CA SER A 49 -6.73 -6.83 6.37
C SER A 49 -6.73 -8.32 6.00
N PRO A 50 -6.83 -9.23 6.98
CA PRO A 50 -6.92 -10.67 6.71
C PRO A 50 -8.06 -11.03 5.74
N LEU A 51 -9.20 -10.33 5.84
CA LEU A 51 -10.35 -10.55 4.97
C LEU A 51 -10.06 -10.09 3.54
N GLY A 52 -9.62 -8.84 3.36
CA GLY A 52 -9.31 -8.31 2.04
C GLY A 52 -8.19 -9.08 1.34
N ARG A 53 -7.16 -9.49 2.09
CA ARG A 53 -6.10 -10.38 1.57
C ARG A 53 -6.68 -11.72 1.13
N LYS A 54 -7.52 -12.35 1.95
CA LYS A 54 -8.17 -13.61 1.56
C LYS A 54 -8.98 -13.45 0.29
N MET A 55 -9.73 -12.35 0.14
CA MET A 55 -10.52 -12.06 -1.07
C MET A 55 -9.63 -11.91 -2.32
N LEU A 56 -8.48 -11.26 -2.19
CA LEU A 56 -7.49 -11.15 -3.27
C LEU A 56 -6.88 -12.51 -3.63
N VAL A 57 -6.51 -13.33 -2.63
CA VAL A 57 -5.97 -14.69 -2.84
C VAL A 57 -6.99 -15.59 -3.53
N THR A 58 -8.25 -15.59 -3.09
CA THR A 58 -9.29 -16.48 -3.65
C THR A 58 -9.63 -16.21 -5.11
N ARG A 59 -9.37 -14.98 -5.59
CA ARG A 59 -9.63 -14.56 -6.97
C ARG A 59 -8.38 -14.67 -7.86
N GLN A 60 -7.27 -15.12 -7.28
CA GLN A 60 -6.05 -15.38 -8.01
C GLN A 60 -6.22 -16.63 -8.88
N GLN A 61 -5.90 -16.51 -10.17
CA GLN A 61 -5.79 -17.67 -11.05
C GLN A 61 -4.36 -18.22 -11.02
N GLY A 62 -4.19 -19.50 -10.67
CA GLY A 62 -2.90 -20.20 -10.59
C GLY A 62 -2.35 -20.35 -9.17
N THR A 63 -1.78 -21.53 -8.89
CA THR A 63 -1.38 -21.98 -7.54
C THR A 63 -0.07 -21.36 -7.01
N ALA A 64 0.81 -20.85 -7.88
CA ALA A 64 2.14 -20.38 -7.49
C ALA A 64 2.45 -18.92 -7.88
N VAL A 65 1.86 -18.43 -8.98
CA VAL A 65 2.06 -17.06 -9.46
C VAL A 65 0.72 -16.36 -9.47
N MET A 66 0.67 -15.23 -8.80
CA MET A 66 -0.49 -14.38 -8.82
C MET A 66 -0.72 -13.82 -10.19
N ASN A 67 -1.95 -13.92 -10.65
CA ASN A 67 -2.46 -13.21 -11.80
C ASN A 67 -3.86 -12.71 -11.44
N ILE A 68 -3.95 -11.44 -11.04
CA ILE A 68 -5.22 -10.78 -10.74
C ILE A 68 -5.52 -9.85 -11.90
N SER A 69 -6.70 -10.02 -12.51
CA SER A 69 -7.16 -9.11 -13.57
C SER A 69 -7.92 -7.93 -12.97
N TYR A 70 -7.98 -6.81 -13.71
CA TYR A 70 -8.79 -5.65 -13.30
C TYR A 70 -10.29 -5.99 -13.19
N LYS A 71 -10.79 -6.97 -13.95
CA LYS A 71 -12.19 -7.43 -13.88
C LYS A 71 -12.48 -8.11 -12.54
N GLU A 72 -11.58 -8.98 -12.09
CA GLU A 72 -11.71 -9.65 -10.79
C GLU A 72 -11.70 -8.64 -9.64
N LEU A 73 -10.86 -7.60 -9.72
CA LEU A 73 -10.79 -6.54 -8.72
C LEU A 73 -12.08 -5.71 -8.66
N ASN A 74 -12.68 -5.38 -9.81
CA ASN A 74 -13.95 -4.65 -9.86
C ASN A 74 -15.13 -5.44 -9.27
N ASN A 75 -15.04 -6.77 -9.21
CA ASN A 75 -16.06 -7.65 -8.64
C ASN A 75 -15.84 -7.95 -7.15
N ILE A 76 -14.90 -7.26 -6.50
CA ILE A 76 -14.70 -7.38 -5.05
C ILE A 76 -15.69 -6.46 -4.34
N GLU A 77 -16.60 -7.06 -3.59
CA GLU A 77 -17.41 -6.33 -2.63
C GLU A 77 -16.54 -5.87 -1.46
N ILE A 78 -16.68 -4.60 -1.09
CA ILE A 78 -15.94 -3.99 0.02
C ILE A 78 -16.94 -3.44 1.04
N PRO A 79 -16.60 -3.43 2.34
CA PRO A 79 -17.37 -2.67 3.30
C PRO A 79 -17.26 -1.18 2.93
N LEU A 80 -18.38 -0.46 3.01
CA LEU A 80 -18.43 0.97 2.75
C LEU A 80 -19.08 1.68 3.94
N PRO A 81 -18.33 1.88 5.05
CA PRO A 81 -18.80 2.67 6.19
C PRO A 81 -18.95 4.15 5.79
N SER A 82 -19.46 4.98 6.71
CA SER A 82 -19.65 6.41 6.40
C SER A 82 -18.32 7.08 6.05
N ILE A 83 -18.37 8.14 5.24
CA ILE A 83 -17.15 8.82 4.80
C ILE A 83 -16.38 9.43 5.98
N GLU A 84 -17.07 9.82 7.05
CA GLU A 84 -16.48 10.30 8.30
C GLU A 84 -15.68 9.21 9.01
N GLU A 85 -16.23 7.99 9.10
CA GLU A 85 -15.53 6.85 9.68
C GLU A 85 -14.31 6.47 8.84
N GLN A 86 -14.46 6.44 7.51
CA GLN A 86 -13.35 6.18 6.60
C GLN A 86 -12.23 7.22 6.73
N LYS A 87 -12.57 8.50 6.90
CA LYS A 87 -11.61 9.59 7.12
C LYS A 87 -10.90 9.46 8.46
N SER A 88 -11.64 9.19 9.54
CA SER A 88 -11.05 8.98 10.86
C SER A 88 -10.02 7.84 10.86
N ILE A 89 -10.36 6.71 10.23
CA ILE A 89 -9.43 5.57 10.06
C ILE A 89 -8.20 5.98 9.23
N ALA A 90 -8.42 6.72 8.14
CA ALA A 90 -7.34 7.15 7.25
C ALA A 90 -6.36 8.11 7.94
N GLU A 91 -6.89 9.07 8.71
CA GLU A 91 -6.10 10.05 9.46
C GLU A 91 -5.22 9.39 10.51
N GLU A 92 -5.77 8.45 11.29
CA GLU A 92 -5.00 7.68 12.27
C GLU A 92 -3.87 6.90 11.58
N TYR A 93 -4.20 6.21 10.49
CA TYR A 93 -3.21 5.45 9.73
C TYR A 93 -2.08 6.34 9.20
N GLU A 94 -2.40 7.51 8.63
CA GLU A 94 -1.39 8.40 8.07
C GLU A 94 -0.48 8.98 9.15
N LYS A 95 -1.06 9.40 10.28
CA LYS A 95 -0.33 9.92 11.43
C LYS A 95 0.66 8.90 11.97
N GLU A 96 0.21 7.67 12.21
CA GLU A 96 1.06 6.61 12.75
C GLU A 96 2.11 6.15 11.72
N LEU A 97 1.76 6.09 10.43
CA LEU A 97 2.71 5.79 9.38
C LEU A 97 3.82 6.84 9.27
N GLU A 98 3.48 8.12 9.44
CA GLU A 98 4.47 9.20 9.44
C GLU A 98 5.41 9.11 10.65
N ALA A 99 4.86 8.88 11.85
CA ALA A 99 5.64 8.68 13.07
C ALA A 99 6.60 7.49 12.93
N TYR A 100 6.10 6.36 12.43
CA TYR A 100 6.87 5.16 12.15
C TYR A 100 8.04 5.44 11.19
N LYS A 101 7.79 6.13 10.08
CA LYS A 101 8.85 6.49 9.11
C LYS A 101 9.92 7.39 9.70
N LYS A 102 9.52 8.39 10.50
CA LYS A 102 10.47 9.27 11.21
C LYS A 102 11.35 8.49 12.16
N ALA A 103 10.78 7.54 12.91
CA ALA A 103 11.53 6.71 13.84
C ALA A 103 12.57 5.83 13.13
N ILE A 104 12.19 5.19 12.00
CA ILE A 104 13.13 4.41 11.19
C ILE A 104 14.26 5.28 10.64
N GLN A 105 13.93 6.44 10.06
CA GLN A 105 14.94 7.33 9.49
C GLN A 105 15.94 7.80 10.55
N ALA A 106 15.46 8.14 11.75
CA ALA A 106 16.33 8.53 12.87
C ALA A 106 17.25 7.37 13.29
N ALA A 107 16.73 6.14 13.36
CA ALA A 107 17.50 4.96 13.69
C ALA A 107 18.57 4.66 12.63
N GLU A 108 18.23 4.74 11.35
CA GLU A 108 19.15 4.54 10.22
C GLU A 108 20.27 5.60 10.20
N ASN A 109 19.93 6.87 10.38
CA ASN A 109 20.91 7.96 10.43
C ASN A 109 21.90 7.79 11.59
N ARG A 110 21.39 7.38 12.76
CA ARG A 110 22.21 7.10 13.94
C ARG A 110 23.16 5.92 13.69
N TRP A 111 22.67 4.86 13.04
CA TRP A 111 23.49 3.69 12.71
C TRP A 111 24.59 4.03 11.71
N SER A 112 24.23 4.70 10.61
CA SER A 112 25.16 5.11 9.55
C SER A 112 26.26 6.03 10.08
N SER A 113 25.90 7.04 10.87
CA SER A 113 26.88 7.95 11.50
C SER A 113 27.82 7.22 12.49
N THR A 114 27.31 6.24 13.23
CA THR A 114 28.13 5.41 14.11
C THR A 114 29.14 4.58 13.32
N LEU A 115 28.70 3.94 12.23
CA LEU A 115 29.59 3.15 11.37
C LEU A 115 30.67 4.01 10.73
N ALA A 116 30.31 5.16 10.15
CA ALA A 116 31.27 6.08 9.54
C ALA A 116 32.34 6.54 10.55
N ARG A 117 31.91 6.89 11.78
CA ARG A 117 32.83 7.28 12.86
C ARG A 117 33.76 6.15 13.29
N LEU A 118 33.28 4.91 13.34
CA LEU A 118 34.10 3.77 13.74
C LEU A 118 35.08 3.37 12.63
N GLN A 119 34.65 3.39 11.38
CA GLN A 119 35.49 3.09 10.22
C GLN A 119 36.60 4.11 10.03
N GLY A 120 36.37 5.41 10.31
CA GLY A 120 37.42 6.42 10.26
C GLY A 120 38.46 6.34 11.38
N ARG A 121 38.28 5.44 12.37
CA ARG A 121 39.24 5.19 13.46
C ARG A 121 40.13 3.96 13.22
N ILE A 122 39.77 3.13 12.24
CA ILE A 122 40.54 1.97 11.78
C ILE A 122 41.34 2.42 10.56
#